data_AF-A0A498MD26-F1
#
_entry.id   AF-A0A498MD26-F1
#
_cell.length_a   1.000
_cell.length_b   1.000
_cell.length_c   1.000
_cell.angle_alpha   90.00
_cell.angle_beta   90.00
_cell.angle_gamma   90.00
#
_symmetry.space_group_name_H-M   'P 1'
#
loop_
_entity.id
_entity.type
_entity.pdbx_description
1 polymer ?
#
loop_
_entity_poly.entity_id
_entity_poly.type
_entity_poly.pdbx_seq_one_letter_code
_entity_poly.pdbx_strand_id
1 'polypeptide(L)'
;MLHLLRSQSRGFRACVCCQQRGQHQLHHQRKPKSVVAIRREDVNVWERRAPLAPRHIREITAAGHKVLVQPSNRRAIHDRYYEKAGAVIQDDISEASLIIGVKRPPEEKVYPRKTYAFFSHTIKAQEANMGLLDDLLKKEVRLIDYEKMVDANGYRIVAFGQWAGVAGMINILHGLGLRFLALGHHTPFMHIGMAHNYRNVSQAIQAVRDCGYEISLGLMPKSIGPLTFVFTGTGNVSKGAQDIFNELPCEYVEPHELKEVSESGDMTKVYATVISRHHHLIRKSDGLYDPLEYENHPQLYTSHFRETVAPYTTCLINGIYWDPHTPRLLRRLDAQRLIRPVIPASSSPDHGCPALPHKLLAICDISADTGGSIEFMTECTTIEKPFCMYDANQHIDHDSVEGNGILMCSIDNLPAQLPIEATEYFGDRLFPYIWEMLPSDASRPLEEEDFSPQVRDAVITSNGKLTPKFEYIQKLRERRESEQILKKGGMKRVLLLGAGYVSGPVIEYLTRDAGIQVTVASNLLHQAEDVAAKYPNTIPVMLDITSQESHLDFLVKDHDIVIRHKLHSLYCSWTLAIVL
;
A
#
# COMPACT_ATOMS: atom_id res chain seq x y z
N MET A 1 -73.38 33.81 -11.48
CA MET A 1 -74.27 32.85 -10.81
C MET A 1 -73.52 32.31 -9.59
N LEU A 2 -73.64 32.96 -8.44
CA LEU A 2 -74.58 32.65 -7.35
C LEU A 2 -74.43 31.24 -6.75
N HIS A 3 -73.74 31.22 -5.60
CA HIS A 3 -73.95 30.46 -4.37
C HIS A 3 -74.73 29.14 -4.38
N LEU A 4 -74.13 28.14 -3.71
CA LEU A 4 -74.85 27.31 -2.74
C LEU A 4 -73.93 26.92 -1.57
N LEU A 5 -74.19 27.57 -0.43
CA LEU A 5 -73.82 27.14 0.91
C LEU A 5 -74.95 26.24 1.44
N ARG A 6 -74.62 25.18 2.18
CA ARG A 6 -75.38 24.84 3.40
C ARG A 6 -74.59 23.97 4.37
N SER A 7 -74.53 24.51 5.59
CA SER A 7 -73.98 24.00 6.84
C SER A 7 -75.02 23.23 7.67
N GLN A 8 -74.55 22.35 8.57
CA GLN A 8 -75.01 22.20 9.97
C GLN A 8 -73.77 21.76 10.78
N SER A 9 -73.18 22.52 11.74
CA SER A 9 -73.61 22.99 13.08
C SER A 9 -74.06 21.84 14.00
N ARG A 10 -73.67 21.67 15.27
CA ARG A 10 -72.91 22.46 16.27
C ARG A 10 -72.79 21.55 17.53
N GLY A 11 -71.78 21.75 18.36
CA GLY A 11 -71.72 21.20 19.72
C GLY A 11 -70.58 21.82 20.53
N PHE A 12 -70.89 22.89 21.26
CA PHE A 12 -69.98 23.70 22.08
C PHE A 12 -69.99 23.20 23.53
N ARG A 13 -68.83 23.21 24.22
CA ARG A 13 -68.70 23.68 25.62
C ARG A 13 -67.24 24.04 25.95
N ALA A 14 -67.07 25.25 26.48
CA ALA A 14 -65.88 25.82 27.11
C ALA A 14 -65.61 25.15 28.49
N CYS A 15 -64.54 25.34 29.28
CA CYS A 15 -63.69 26.51 29.52
C CYS A 15 -62.56 26.15 30.56
N VAL A 16 -61.52 27.01 30.64
CA VAL A 16 -60.64 27.36 31.79
C VAL A 16 -59.41 26.51 32.19
N CYS A 17 -58.24 27.21 32.17
CA CYS A 17 -56.97 27.14 32.93
C CYS A 17 -56.42 25.81 33.46
N CYS A 18 -55.13 25.53 33.18
CA CYS A 18 -54.03 25.85 34.11
C CYS A 18 -52.64 25.42 33.56
N GLN A 19 -51.64 26.27 33.83
CA GLN A 19 -50.21 25.98 34.01
C GLN A 19 -49.38 25.49 32.80
N GLN A 20 -48.72 26.47 32.18
CA GLN A 20 -47.37 26.31 31.66
C GLN A 20 -46.45 25.73 32.76
N ARG A 21 -45.98 24.50 32.58
CA ARG A 21 -44.71 24.05 33.15
C ARG A 21 -43.77 23.75 31.99
N GLY A 22 -42.83 24.65 31.77
CA GLY A 22 -41.68 24.40 30.91
C GLY A 22 -40.90 23.22 31.47
N GLN A 23 -40.88 22.11 30.76
CA GLN A 23 -39.82 21.13 30.90
C GLN A 23 -38.71 21.55 29.94
N HIS A 24 -37.80 22.38 30.44
CA HIS A 24 -36.42 22.32 30.00
C HIS A 24 -35.93 20.91 30.31
N GLN A 25 -36.01 19.99 29.34
CA GLN A 25 -35.23 18.77 29.39
C GLN A 25 -33.76 19.18 29.31
N LEU A 26 -33.15 19.32 30.47
CA LEU A 26 -31.71 19.26 30.65
C LEU A 26 -31.24 18.01 29.91
N HIS A 27 -30.52 18.19 28.81
CA HIS A 27 -29.68 17.14 28.23
C HIS A 27 -28.67 16.73 29.31
N HIS A 28 -29.04 15.76 30.14
CA HIS A 28 -28.07 15.00 30.90
C HIS A 28 -27.12 14.38 29.86
N GLN A 29 -25.93 14.95 29.74
CA GLN A 29 -24.82 14.37 28.98
C GLN A 29 -24.51 13.01 29.62
N ARG A 30 -25.15 11.94 29.14
CA ARG A 30 -24.70 10.58 29.41
C ARG A 30 -23.26 10.50 28.92
N LYS A 31 -22.33 10.11 29.80
CA LYS A 31 -20.96 9.82 29.41
C LYS A 31 -20.98 8.84 28.22
N PRO A 32 -20.18 9.08 27.17
CA PRO A 32 -20.14 8.19 26.02
C PRO A 32 -19.68 6.79 26.45
N LYS A 33 -20.19 5.74 25.78
CA LYS A 33 -19.82 4.35 26.10
C LYS A 33 -18.34 4.07 25.83
N SER A 34 -17.83 4.59 24.70
CA SER A 34 -16.43 4.54 24.29
C SER A 34 -16.12 5.76 23.42
N VAL A 35 -14.84 6.07 23.23
CA VAL A 35 -14.37 7.19 22.41
C VAL A 35 -13.39 6.66 21.37
N VAL A 36 -13.72 6.84 20.08
CA VAL A 36 -12.84 6.54 18.95
C VAL A 36 -12.41 7.82 18.27
N ALA A 37 -11.18 7.86 17.77
CA ALA A 37 -10.67 8.98 16.98
C ALA A 37 -10.25 8.55 15.58
N ILE A 38 -10.64 9.33 14.57
CA ILE A 38 -10.01 9.31 13.24
C ILE A 38 -8.90 10.35 13.25
N ARG A 39 -7.65 9.89 13.14
CA ARG A 39 -6.50 10.79 13.07
C ARG A 39 -6.39 11.48 11.70
N ARG A 40 -5.69 12.61 11.66
CA ARG A 40 -5.39 13.33 10.42
C ARG A 40 -4.36 12.58 9.57
N GLU A 41 -4.47 12.73 8.26
CA GLU A 41 -3.59 12.13 7.27
C GLU A 41 -2.38 13.04 7.02
N ASP A 42 -1.17 12.58 7.33
CA ASP A 42 0.05 13.39 7.24
C ASP A 42 1.25 12.68 6.58
N VAL A 43 1.14 11.39 6.22
CA VAL A 43 2.26 10.59 5.71
C VAL A 43 2.85 11.09 4.39
N ASN A 44 2.01 11.53 3.45
CA ASN A 44 2.42 12.14 2.19
C ASN A 44 1.28 12.99 1.60
N VAL A 45 1.55 13.70 0.51
CA VAL A 45 0.59 14.62 -0.13
C VAL A 45 -0.60 13.92 -0.78
N TRP A 46 -0.44 12.65 -1.18
CA TRP A 46 -1.46 11.87 -1.89
C TRP A 46 -2.40 11.11 -0.96
N GLU A 47 -2.02 10.87 0.29
CA GLU A 47 -2.87 10.20 1.27
C GLU A 47 -4.00 11.12 1.72
N ARG A 48 -5.14 11.00 1.05
CA ARG A 48 -6.36 11.77 1.28
C ARG A 48 -7.53 10.87 1.74
N ARG A 49 -7.28 9.57 1.90
CA ARG A 49 -8.27 8.58 2.33
C ARG A 49 -8.45 8.62 3.84
N ALA A 50 -9.61 8.20 4.32
CA ALA A 50 -9.88 7.99 5.73
C ALA A 50 -10.21 6.49 5.99
N PRO A 51 -10.05 6.00 7.23
CA PRO A 51 -10.41 4.61 7.55
C PRO A 51 -11.92 4.38 7.54
N LEU A 52 -12.74 5.42 7.78
CA LEU A 52 -14.19 5.34 7.81
C LEU A 52 -14.83 6.55 7.11
N ALA A 53 -15.80 6.27 6.23
CA ALA A 53 -16.70 7.27 5.65
C ALA A 53 -17.77 7.80 6.66
N PRO A 54 -18.37 8.98 6.42
CA PRO A 54 -19.37 9.58 7.31
C PRO A 54 -20.57 8.69 7.66
N ARG A 55 -20.99 7.78 6.78
CA ARG A 55 -22.09 6.86 7.08
C ARG A 55 -21.76 5.89 8.22
N HIS A 56 -20.54 5.36 8.27
CA HIS A 56 -20.05 4.54 9.39
C HIS A 56 -20.04 5.34 10.70
N ILE A 57 -19.66 6.62 10.61
CA ILE A 57 -19.60 7.51 11.78
C ILE A 57 -21.00 7.78 12.34
N ARG A 58 -22.00 7.93 11.47
CA ARG A 58 -23.40 8.06 11.87
C ARG A 58 -23.88 6.85 12.65
N GLU A 59 -23.46 5.65 12.27
CA GLU A 59 -23.85 4.42 12.97
C GLU A 59 -23.19 4.33 14.36
N ILE A 60 -21.89 4.66 14.47
CA ILE A 60 -21.16 4.66 15.76
C ILE A 60 -21.77 5.68 16.73
N THR A 61 -22.06 6.88 16.25
CA THR A 61 -22.64 7.96 17.08
C THR A 61 -24.07 7.65 17.50
N ALA A 62 -24.89 7.08 16.59
CA ALA A 62 -26.24 6.62 16.91
C ALA A 62 -26.26 5.52 17.99
N ALA A 63 -25.22 4.69 18.06
CA ALA A 63 -25.06 3.67 19.10
C ALA A 63 -24.63 4.23 20.48
N GLY A 64 -24.35 5.54 20.57
CA GLY A 64 -24.00 6.25 21.80
C GLY A 64 -22.49 6.31 22.10
N HIS A 65 -21.64 6.05 21.10
CA HIS A 65 -20.19 6.25 21.21
C HIS A 65 -19.79 7.64 20.70
N LYS A 66 -18.71 8.20 21.25
CA LYS A 66 -18.17 9.47 20.79
C LYS A 66 -17.15 9.22 19.68
N VAL A 67 -17.30 9.92 18.56
CA VAL A 67 -16.33 9.91 17.46
C VAL A 67 -15.65 11.26 17.41
N LEU A 68 -14.33 11.27 17.61
CA LEU A 68 -13.47 12.41 17.39
C LEU A 68 -12.88 12.34 15.99
N VAL A 69 -12.81 13.46 15.29
CA VAL A 69 -12.14 13.53 13.99
C VAL A 69 -11.16 14.69 14.03
N GLN A 70 -9.88 14.41 13.80
CA GLN A 70 -8.91 15.48 13.65
C GLN A 70 -9.18 16.24 12.35
N PRO A 71 -9.22 17.58 12.40
CA PRO A 71 -9.44 18.40 11.21
C PRO A 71 -8.32 18.20 10.20
N SER A 72 -8.67 18.05 8.93
CA SER A 72 -7.71 17.75 7.86
C SER A 72 -8.13 18.43 6.55
N ASN A 73 -7.35 19.42 6.12
CA ASN A 73 -7.51 20.05 4.80
C ASN A 73 -7.03 19.14 3.65
N ARG A 74 -6.40 18.00 3.97
CA ARG A 74 -5.90 17.03 2.98
C ARG A 74 -6.96 15.97 2.65
N ARG A 75 -7.74 15.55 3.65
CA ARG A 75 -8.77 14.52 3.52
C ARG A 75 -9.76 14.85 2.40
N ALA A 76 -10.05 13.87 1.54
CA ALA A 76 -10.95 14.06 0.42
C ALA A 76 -12.40 14.29 0.86
N ILE A 77 -12.82 13.63 1.94
CA ILE A 77 -14.13 13.85 2.55
C ILE A 77 -14.00 15.00 3.56
N HIS A 78 -14.64 16.12 3.25
CA HIS A 78 -14.59 17.33 4.06
C HIS A 78 -15.19 17.15 5.47
N ASP A 79 -14.59 17.78 6.49
CA ASP A 79 -14.96 17.66 7.91
C ASP A 79 -16.45 17.91 8.21
N ARG A 80 -17.08 18.90 7.54
CA ARG A 80 -18.54 19.14 7.57
C ARG A 80 -19.41 17.89 7.40
N TYR A 81 -18.96 16.88 6.64
CA TYR A 81 -19.72 15.65 6.45
C TYR A 81 -19.60 14.71 7.65
N TYR A 82 -18.44 14.70 8.32
CA TYR A 82 -18.23 14.01 9.58
C TYR A 82 -19.02 14.66 10.71
N GLU A 83 -19.01 15.99 10.80
CA GLU A 83 -19.82 16.75 11.77
C GLU A 83 -21.32 16.47 11.60
N LYS A 84 -21.84 16.49 10.36
CA LYS A 84 -23.22 16.09 10.04
C LYS A 84 -23.53 14.63 10.37
N ALA A 85 -22.51 13.78 10.48
CA ALA A 85 -22.64 12.40 10.90
C ALA A 85 -22.55 12.23 12.43
N GLY A 86 -22.47 13.32 13.20
CA GLY A 86 -22.42 13.32 14.66
C GLY A 86 -21.01 13.28 15.26
N ALA A 87 -19.95 13.37 14.43
CA ALA A 87 -18.58 13.43 14.92
C ALA A 87 -18.25 14.81 15.53
N VAL A 88 -17.33 14.83 16.48
CA VAL A 88 -16.77 16.06 17.03
C VAL A 88 -15.44 16.35 16.33
N ILE A 89 -15.37 17.49 15.63
CA ILE A 89 -14.15 17.93 14.97
C ILE A 89 -13.27 18.64 15.99
N GLN A 90 -12.11 18.06 16.33
CA GLN A 90 -11.17 18.64 17.30
C GLN A 90 -9.75 18.11 17.08
N ASP A 91 -8.75 18.92 17.45
CA ASP A 91 -7.34 18.55 17.24
C ASP A 91 -6.83 17.54 18.28
N ASP A 92 -7.09 17.79 19.56
CA ASP A 92 -6.73 16.85 20.62
C ASP A 92 -7.64 15.62 20.58
N ILE A 93 -7.03 14.45 20.45
CA ILE A 93 -7.72 13.15 20.44
C ILE A 93 -7.28 12.25 21.60
N SER A 94 -6.58 12.80 22.59
CA SER A 94 -6.06 12.06 23.75
C SER A 94 -7.15 11.34 24.57
N GLU A 95 -8.40 11.81 24.51
CA GLU A 95 -9.57 11.18 25.14
C GLU A 95 -9.88 9.80 24.53
N ALA A 96 -9.59 9.57 23.26
CA ALA A 96 -9.93 8.33 22.58
C ALA A 96 -9.16 7.12 23.15
N SER A 97 -9.84 5.99 23.31
CA SER A 97 -9.20 4.70 23.62
C SER A 97 -8.71 4.01 22.35
N LEU A 98 -9.47 4.15 21.27
CA LEU A 98 -9.16 3.64 19.93
C LEU A 98 -8.83 4.80 18.98
N ILE A 99 -7.66 4.76 18.35
CA ILE A 99 -7.23 5.73 17.33
C ILE A 99 -7.01 5.00 16.00
N ILE A 100 -7.77 5.36 14.98
CA ILE A 100 -7.74 4.71 13.67
C ILE A 100 -7.25 5.67 12.58
N GLY A 101 -6.49 5.13 11.63
CA GLY A 101 -6.02 5.84 10.44
C GLY A 101 -5.70 4.87 9.31
N VAL A 102 -5.64 5.34 8.07
CA VAL A 102 -5.23 4.47 6.95
C VAL A 102 -3.74 4.12 7.08
N LYS A 103 -2.91 5.11 7.39
CA LYS A 103 -1.46 4.99 7.52
C LYS A 103 -1.00 5.39 8.93
N ARG A 104 0.24 5.03 9.24
CA ARG A 104 0.91 5.29 10.51
C ARG A 104 0.94 6.78 10.91
N PRO A 105 0.88 7.09 12.22
CA PRO A 105 1.18 8.42 12.73
C PRO A 105 2.69 8.71 12.74
N PRO A 106 3.08 10.00 12.77
CA PRO A 106 4.43 10.40 13.18
C PRO A 106 4.72 9.90 14.60
N GLU A 107 5.96 9.48 14.85
CA GLU A 107 6.40 8.83 16.09
C GLU A 107 6.14 9.73 17.31
N GLU A 108 6.44 11.02 17.17
CA GLU A 108 6.26 12.04 18.20
C GLU A 108 4.80 12.30 18.58
N LYS A 109 3.84 11.87 17.74
CA LYS A 109 2.39 12.08 17.96
C LYS A 109 1.67 10.85 18.50
N VAL A 110 2.39 9.77 18.78
CA VAL A 110 1.80 8.56 19.38
C VAL A 110 1.51 8.79 20.87
N TYR A 111 0.25 8.66 21.25
CA TYR A 111 -0.20 8.64 22.64
C TYR A 111 0.06 7.28 23.32
N PRO A 112 0.52 7.26 24.59
CA PRO A 112 0.78 6.03 25.32
C PRO A 112 -0.50 5.34 25.81
N ARG A 113 -0.42 4.01 25.92
CA ARG A 113 -1.48 3.11 26.44
C ARG A 113 -2.82 3.32 25.72
N LYS A 114 -2.77 3.41 24.40
CA LYS A 114 -3.94 3.47 23.51
C LYS A 114 -3.94 2.28 22.55
N THR A 115 -5.12 1.96 22.03
CA THR A 115 -5.26 1.02 20.92
C THR A 115 -5.22 1.80 19.61
N TYR A 116 -4.34 1.40 18.69
CA TYR A 116 -4.25 1.95 17.35
C TYR A 116 -4.60 0.90 16.30
N ALA A 117 -5.23 1.32 15.22
CA ALA A 117 -5.39 0.49 14.03
C ALA A 117 -5.01 1.24 12.75
N PHE A 118 -4.02 0.72 12.01
CA PHE A 118 -3.53 1.26 10.74
C PHE A 118 -2.62 0.25 10.00
N PHE A 119 -2.32 0.49 8.72
CA PHE A 119 -1.25 -0.25 8.03
C PHE A 119 0.12 0.20 8.55
N SER A 120 0.76 -0.62 9.40
CA SER A 120 1.99 -0.22 10.08
C SER A 120 3.24 -0.40 9.22
N HIS A 121 3.21 -1.35 8.28
CA HIS A 121 4.38 -1.73 7.47
C HIS A 121 5.58 -2.11 8.35
N THR A 122 5.34 -2.86 9.44
CA THR A 122 6.37 -3.32 10.40
C THR A 122 6.64 -4.83 10.34
N ILE A 123 5.69 -5.60 9.82
CA ILE A 123 5.67 -7.07 9.86
C ILE A 123 6.79 -7.76 9.05
N LYS A 124 7.50 -7.03 8.18
CA LYS A 124 8.65 -7.52 7.41
C LYS A 124 9.96 -6.87 7.87
N ALA A 125 9.98 -6.27 9.07
CA ALA A 125 11.10 -5.51 9.61
C ALA A 125 11.59 -4.39 8.65
N GLN A 126 10.65 -3.64 8.07
CA GLN A 126 10.96 -2.53 7.18
C GLN A 126 11.60 -1.37 7.96
N GLU A 127 12.87 -1.08 7.69
CA GLU A 127 13.71 -0.08 8.37
C GLU A 127 13.01 1.25 8.63
N ALA A 128 12.33 1.80 7.62
CA ALA A 128 11.63 3.09 7.72
C ALA A 128 10.52 3.17 8.79
N ASN A 129 10.08 2.04 9.34
CA ASN A 129 9.03 1.94 10.35
C ASN A 129 9.50 1.31 11.66
N MET A 130 10.79 0.97 11.79
CA MET A 130 11.28 0.32 13.01
C MET A 130 11.33 1.28 14.20
N GLY A 131 11.70 2.55 13.98
CA GLY A 131 11.60 3.60 14.99
C GLY A 131 10.18 3.74 15.57
N LEU A 132 9.17 3.79 14.70
CA LEU A 132 7.77 3.77 15.12
C LEU A 132 7.43 2.54 15.96
N LEU A 133 7.82 1.34 15.52
CA LEU A 133 7.54 0.11 16.27
C LEU A 133 8.14 0.16 17.68
N ASP A 134 9.36 0.69 17.81
CA ASP A 134 10.03 0.87 19.10
C ASP A 134 9.27 1.86 19.99
N ASP A 135 8.80 2.96 19.39
CA ASP A 135 7.99 3.96 20.07
C ASP A 135 6.64 3.39 20.55
N LEU A 136 6.01 2.53 19.74
CA LEU A 136 4.78 1.83 20.10
C LEU A 136 4.98 0.87 21.27
N LEU A 137 6.10 0.12 21.28
CA LEU A 137 6.46 -0.76 22.40
C LEU A 137 6.71 0.05 23.67
N LYS A 138 7.55 1.08 23.60
CA LYS A 138 7.86 1.95 24.74
C LYS A 138 6.64 2.63 25.33
N LYS A 139 5.70 3.03 24.47
CA LYS A 139 4.45 3.72 24.87
C LYS A 139 3.34 2.74 25.24
N GLU A 140 3.62 1.44 25.30
CA GLU A 140 2.65 0.38 25.63
C GLU A 140 1.40 0.44 24.74
N VAL A 141 1.58 0.76 23.46
CA VAL A 141 0.49 0.83 22.49
C VAL A 141 0.07 -0.58 22.09
N ARG A 142 -1.25 -0.79 22.02
CA ARG A 142 -1.81 -1.94 21.32
C ARG A 142 -1.99 -1.61 19.84
N LEU A 143 -1.19 -2.21 18.97
CA LEU A 143 -1.26 -1.96 17.53
C LEU A 143 -2.00 -3.12 16.83
N ILE A 144 -3.12 -2.81 16.17
CA ILE A 144 -3.82 -3.70 15.24
C ILE A 144 -3.40 -3.33 13.81
N ASP A 145 -2.74 -4.25 13.10
CA ASP A 145 -2.35 -4.02 11.70
C ASP A 145 -3.39 -4.60 10.74
N TYR A 146 -4.04 -3.74 9.96
CA TYR A 146 -5.00 -4.13 8.93
C TYR A 146 -4.44 -5.13 7.90
N GLU A 147 -3.12 -5.19 7.69
CA GLU A 147 -2.48 -6.18 6.81
C GLU A 147 -2.59 -7.61 7.35
N LYS A 148 -2.74 -7.78 8.66
CA LYS A 148 -2.85 -9.07 9.31
C LYS A 148 -4.28 -9.46 9.68
N MET A 149 -5.27 -8.64 9.30
CA MET A 149 -6.68 -9.01 9.36
C MET A 149 -7.02 -9.95 8.18
N VAL A 150 -6.97 -11.25 8.45
CA VAL A 150 -7.22 -12.33 7.46
C VAL A 150 -8.38 -13.22 7.90
N ASP A 151 -9.09 -13.80 6.94
CA ASP A 151 -10.13 -14.79 7.20
C ASP A 151 -9.54 -16.17 7.52
N ALA A 152 -10.41 -17.17 7.75
CA ALA A 152 -9.99 -18.53 8.09
C ALA A 152 -9.17 -19.23 6.98
N ASN A 153 -9.26 -18.75 5.74
CA ASN A 153 -8.51 -19.27 4.60
C ASN A 153 -7.22 -18.45 4.33
N GLY A 154 -6.93 -17.45 5.16
CA GLY A 154 -5.78 -16.55 4.99
C GLY A 154 -6.00 -15.40 4.01
N TYR A 155 -7.22 -15.19 3.51
CA TYR A 155 -7.52 -14.05 2.64
C TYR A 155 -7.64 -12.77 3.45
N ARG A 156 -6.96 -11.72 2.99
CA ARG A 156 -7.02 -10.40 3.63
C ARG A 156 -8.43 -9.82 3.54
N ILE A 157 -8.99 -9.48 4.70
CA ILE A 157 -10.35 -8.96 4.85
C ILE A 157 -10.39 -7.48 4.46
N VAL A 158 -9.40 -6.72 4.95
CA VAL A 158 -9.36 -5.27 4.84
C VAL A 158 -8.22 -4.87 3.89
N ALA A 159 -8.55 -4.58 2.64
CA ALA A 159 -7.59 -4.24 1.58
C ALA A 159 -8.18 -3.29 0.54
N PHE A 160 -7.32 -2.55 -0.17
CA PHE A 160 -7.72 -1.64 -1.26
C PHE A 160 -7.62 -2.25 -2.66
N GLY A 161 -7.51 -3.58 -2.78
CA GLY A 161 -7.16 -4.25 -4.05
C GLY A 161 -8.04 -3.85 -5.23
N GLN A 162 -9.36 -3.79 -5.05
CA GLN A 162 -10.27 -3.40 -6.15
C GLN A 162 -10.00 -1.99 -6.68
N TRP A 163 -9.84 -1.01 -5.77
CA TRP A 163 -9.54 0.37 -6.16
C TRP A 163 -8.13 0.56 -6.70
N ALA A 164 -7.19 -0.31 -6.35
CA ALA A 164 -5.88 -0.36 -7.02
C ALA A 164 -6.04 -0.82 -8.47
N GLY A 165 -6.88 -1.84 -8.72
CA GLY A 165 -7.29 -2.29 -10.05
C GLY A 165 -7.91 -1.17 -10.89
N VAL A 166 -8.93 -0.50 -10.34
CA VAL A 166 -9.65 0.60 -10.99
C VAL A 166 -8.69 1.73 -11.38
N ALA A 167 -7.92 2.25 -10.42
CA ALA A 167 -7.00 3.35 -10.67
C ALA A 167 -5.84 2.94 -11.60
N GLY A 168 -5.33 1.72 -11.46
CA GLY A 168 -4.29 1.17 -12.33
C GLY A 168 -4.76 1.06 -13.78
N MET A 169 -5.97 0.57 -14.01
CA MET A 169 -6.55 0.48 -15.36
C MET A 169 -6.70 1.85 -16.01
N ILE A 170 -7.30 2.82 -15.28
CA ILE A 170 -7.46 4.19 -15.79
C ILE A 170 -6.09 4.79 -16.17
N ASN A 171 -5.10 4.63 -15.29
CA ASN A 171 -3.76 5.17 -15.52
C ASN A 171 -3.08 4.51 -16.72
N ILE A 172 -3.16 3.18 -16.90
CA ILE A 172 -2.51 2.54 -18.04
C ILE A 172 -3.21 2.83 -19.36
N LEU A 173 -4.53 3.06 -19.37
CA LEU A 173 -5.25 3.54 -20.55
C LEU A 173 -4.78 4.94 -20.96
N HIS A 174 -4.60 5.85 -20.00
CA HIS A 174 -3.97 7.14 -20.24
C HIS A 174 -2.53 6.99 -20.76
N GLY A 175 -1.74 6.12 -20.13
CA GLY A 175 -0.37 5.82 -20.52
C GLY A 175 -0.26 5.27 -21.95
N LEU A 176 -1.19 4.40 -22.36
CA LEU A 176 -1.29 3.92 -23.74
C LEU A 176 -1.57 5.06 -24.71
N GLY A 177 -2.44 6.02 -24.36
CA GLY A 177 -2.63 7.24 -25.15
C GLY A 177 -1.30 7.95 -25.41
N LEU A 178 -0.56 8.27 -24.34
CA LEU A 178 0.76 8.90 -24.45
C LEU A 178 1.75 8.07 -25.26
N ARG A 179 1.75 6.74 -25.07
CA ARG A 179 2.64 5.82 -25.77
C ARG A 179 2.33 5.77 -27.27
N PHE A 180 1.05 5.71 -27.65
CA PHE A 180 0.65 5.76 -29.05
C PHE A 180 1.06 7.09 -29.69
N LEU A 181 0.85 8.21 -29.00
CA LEU A 181 1.27 9.52 -29.49
C LEU A 181 2.78 9.58 -29.74
N ALA A 182 3.58 9.08 -28.79
CA ALA A 182 5.04 9.01 -28.91
C ALA A 182 5.51 8.10 -30.07
N LEU A 183 4.68 7.13 -30.46
CA LEU A 183 4.91 6.25 -31.61
C LEU A 183 4.32 6.81 -32.92
N GLY A 184 3.80 8.03 -32.92
CA GLY A 184 3.26 8.69 -34.12
C GLY A 184 1.78 8.40 -34.39
N HIS A 185 1.03 7.96 -33.40
CA HIS A 185 -0.39 7.61 -33.52
C HIS A 185 -1.28 8.48 -32.64
N HIS A 186 -2.21 9.19 -33.27
CA HIS A 186 -3.36 9.74 -32.55
C HIS A 186 -4.41 8.64 -32.38
N THR A 187 -4.86 8.41 -31.15
CA THR A 187 -5.84 7.37 -30.81
C THR A 187 -6.86 7.90 -29.80
N PRO A 188 -8.06 7.30 -29.69
CA PRO A 188 -9.06 7.70 -28.70
C PRO A 188 -8.58 7.69 -27.24
N PHE A 189 -7.58 6.85 -26.92
CA PHE A 189 -6.98 6.80 -25.57
C PHE A 189 -6.36 8.14 -25.13
N MET A 190 -6.02 9.04 -26.08
CA MET A 190 -5.43 10.36 -25.79
C MET A 190 -6.27 11.24 -24.87
N HIS A 191 -7.59 11.02 -24.83
CA HIS A 191 -8.52 11.85 -24.07
C HIS A 191 -8.82 11.29 -22.67
N ILE A 192 -8.31 10.11 -22.33
CA ILE A 192 -8.38 9.58 -20.98
C ILE A 192 -7.31 10.27 -20.14
N GLY A 193 -7.69 10.96 -19.07
CA GLY A 193 -6.77 11.49 -18.06
C GLY A 193 -6.37 10.46 -16.99
N MET A 194 -5.35 10.79 -16.20
CA MET A 194 -4.97 10.03 -14.99
C MET A 194 -6.11 9.95 -13.97
N ALA A 195 -6.15 8.90 -13.16
CA ALA A 195 -7.23 8.65 -12.20
C ALA A 195 -7.49 9.83 -11.24
N HIS A 196 -6.43 10.53 -10.82
CA HIS A 196 -6.55 11.68 -9.91
C HIS A 196 -7.08 12.97 -10.56
N ASN A 197 -7.19 13.01 -11.90
CA ASN A 197 -7.77 14.15 -12.62
C ASN A 197 -9.30 14.16 -12.56
N TYR A 198 -9.91 13.02 -12.22
CA TYR A 198 -11.35 12.89 -12.08
C TYR A 198 -11.79 13.19 -10.66
N ARG A 199 -12.97 13.80 -10.50
CA ARG A 199 -13.54 14.08 -9.16
C ARG A 199 -14.04 12.81 -8.47
N ASN A 200 -14.48 11.84 -9.27
CA ASN A 200 -15.03 10.56 -8.85
C ASN A 200 -14.88 9.54 -9.99
N VAL A 201 -15.08 8.27 -9.67
CA VAL A 201 -14.96 7.16 -10.64
C VAL A 201 -15.94 7.29 -11.81
N SER A 202 -17.13 7.85 -11.60
CA SER A 202 -18.15 7.98 -12.66
C SER A 202 -17.67 8.88 -13.80
N GLN A 203 -16.90 9.94 -13.50
CA GLN A 203 -16.29 10.78 -14.54
C GLN A 203 -15.20 10.04 -15.32
N ALA A 204 -14.40 9.21 -14.65
CA ALA A 204 -13.40 8.38 -15.30
C ALA A 204 -14.06 7.36 -16.25
N ILE A 205 -15.12 6.70 -15.78
CA ILE A 205 -15.93 5.77 -16.60
C ILE A 205 -16.46 6.47 -17.84
N GLN A 206 -16.96 7.70 -17.73
CA GLN A 206 -17.45 8.43 -18.90
C GLN A 206 -16.35 8.67 -19.93
N ALA A 207 -15.14 9.06 -19.51
CA ALA A 207 -14.02 9.24 -20.43
C ALA A 207 -13.60 7.93 -21.12
N VAL A 208 -13.67 6.80 -20.41
CA VAL A 208 -13.41 5.48 -20.99
C VAL A 208 -14.50 5.08 -21.99
N ARG A 209 -15.78 5.38 -21.70
CA ARG A 209 -16.89 5.16 -22.63
C ARG A 209 -16.78 5.99 -23.90
N ASP A 210 -16.37 7.26 -23.78
CA ASP A 210 -16.19 8.14 -24.92
C ASP A 210 -15.06 7.60 -25.83
N CYS A 211 -13.93 7.16 -25.24
CA CYS A 211 -12.88 6.44 -25.94
C CYS A 211 -13.41 5.15 -26.62
N GLY A 212 -14.20 4.36 -25.89
CA GLY A 212 -14.80 3.13 -26.40
C GLY A 212 -15.76 3.36 -27.58
N TYR A 213 -16.52 4.46 -27.54
CA TYR A 213 -17.41 4.84 -28.63
C TYR A 213 -16.62 5.10 -29.92
N GLU A 214 -15.53 5.86 -29.85
CA GLU A 214 -14.66 6.12 -31.01
C GLU A 214 -13.99 4.85 -31.56
N ILE A 215 -13.58 3.93 -30.68
CA ILE A 215 -13.10 2.61 -31.09
C ILE A 215 -14.19 1.86 -31.87
N SER A 216 -15.43 1.85 -31.38
CA SER A 216 -16.55 1.15 -32.04
C SER A 216 -16.89 1.72 -33.43
N LEU A 217 -16.59 3.00 -33.68
CA LEU A 217 -16.73 3.65 -34.98
C LEU A 217 -15.57 3.33 -35.95
N GLY A 218 -14.56 2.57 -35.52
CA GLY A 218 -13.39 2.22 -36.31
C GLY A 218 -12.37 3.37 -36.44
N LEU A 219 -12.33 4.29 -35.47
CA LEU A 219 -11.41 5.43 -35.48
C LEU A 219 -9.98 5.09 -35.00
N MET A 220 -9.69 3.80 -34.76
CA MET A 220 -8.33 3.33 -34.47
C MET A 220 -7.47 3.27 -35.75
N PRO A 221 -6.22 3.78 -35.74
CA PRO A 221 -5.31 3.67 -36.88
C PRO A 221 -5.01 2.21 -37.24
N LYS A 222 -5.18 1.85 -38.52
CA LYS A 222 -4.94 0.48 -39.02
C LYS A 222 -3.53 -0.04 -38.76
N SER A 223 -2.53 0.86 -38.72
CA SER A 223 -1.12 0.51 -38.48
C SER A 223 -0.83 -0.01 -37.07
N ILE A 224 -1.75 0.19 -36.11
CA ILE A 224 -1.67 -0.35 -34.75
C ILE A 224 -2.10 -1.83 -34.69
N GLY A 225 -3.02 -2.22 -35.57
CA GLY A 225 -3.65 -3.55 -35.53
C GLY A 225 -4.54 -3.78 -34.29
N PRO A 226 -4.98 -5.02 -34.05
CA PRO A 226 -5.85 -5.37 -32.93
C PRO A 226 -5.15 -5.20 -31.58
N LEU A 227 -5.85 -4.64 -30.59
CA LEU A 227 -5.32 -4.47 -29.24
C LEU A 227 -5.75 -5.61 -28.32
N THR A 228 -4.79 -6.12 -27.55
CA THR A 228 -4.95 -7.26 -26.66
C THR A 228 -4.49 -6.91 -25.24
N PHE A 229 -5.37 -7.09 -24.27
CA PHE A 229 -5.15 -6.80 -22.86
C PHE A 229 -5.10 -8.10 -22.08
N VAL A 230 -4.10 -8.26 -21.21
CA VAL A 230 -3.95 -9.47 -20.39
C VAL A 230 -4.01 -9.10 -18.92
N PHE A 231 -4.94 -9.69 -18.19
CA PHE A 231 -5.08 -9.52 -16.74
C PHE A 231 -4.51 -10.73 -16.02
N THR A 232 -3.65 -10.50 -15.01
CA THR A 232 -3.13 -11.60 -14.19
C THR A 232 -3.89 -11.74 -12.88
N GLY A 233 -4.28 -12.98 -12.59
CA GLY A 233 -5.04 -13.35 -11.39
C GLY A 233 -6.53 -13.06 -11.49
N THR A 234 -7.29 -13.64 -10.56
CA THR A 234 -8.75 -13.55 -10.47
C THR A 234 -9.23 -12.80 -9.21
N GLY A 235 -8.28 -12.18 -8.50
CA GLY A 235 -8.54 -11.43 -7.27
C GLY A 235 -9.13 -10.04 -7.50
N ASN A 236 -9.29 -9.28 -6.40
CA ASN A 236 -9.94 -7.97 -6.42
C ASN A 236 -9.24 -6.95 -7.33
N VAL A 237 -7.90 -7.00 -7.44
CA VAL A 237 -7.15 -6.12 -8.35
C VAL A 237 -7.57 -6.34 -9.81
N SER A 238 -7.53 -7.60 -10.26
CA SER A 238 -7.92 -7.96 -11.62
C SER A 238 -9.38 -7.60 -11.91
N LYS A 239 -10.30 -7.89 -10.97
CA LYS A 239 -11.72 -7.52 -11.09
C LYS A 239 -11.92 -6.01 -11.20
N GLY A 240 -11.26 -5.22 -10.35
CA GLY A 240 -11.37 -3.76 -10.41
C GLY A 240 -10.79 -3.16 -11.70
N ALA A 241 -9.75 -3.78 -12.27
CA ALA A 241 -9.24 -3.36 -13.57
C ALA A 241 -10.22 -3.71 -14.70
N GLN A 242 -10.83 -4.91 -14.63
CA GLN A 242 -11.86 -5.34 -15.57
C GLN A 242 -13.12 -4.46 -15.49
N ASP A 243 -13.52 -3.98 -14.31
CA ASP A 243 -14.66 -3.07 -14.14
C ASP A 243 -14.52 -1.82 -15.02
N ILE A 244 -13.30 -1.29 -15.17
CA ILE A 244 -13.02 -0.14 -16.05
C ILE A 244 -12.85 -0.58 -17.51
N PHE A 245 -12.16 -1.70 -17.76
CA PHE A 245 -11.95 -2.19 -19.11
C PHE A 245 -13.25 -2.54 -19.83
N ASN A 246 -14.24 -3.06 -19.11
CA ASN A 246 -15.56 -3.42 -19.63
C ASN A 246 -16.39 -2.23 -20.15
N GLU A 247 -15.93 -1.00 -19.89
CA GLU A 247 -16.53 0.22 -20.44
C GLU A 247 -16.02 0.54 -21.86
N LEU A 248 -15.02 -0.20 -22.36
CA LEU A 248 -14.61 -0.23 -23.77
C LEU A 248 -15.45 -1.27 -24.55
N PRO A 249 -15.57 -1.17 -25.89
CA PRO A 249 -16.10 -2.26 -26.70
C PRO A 249 -15.11 -3.43 -26.63
N CYS A 250 -15.35 -4.38 -25.73
CA CYS A 250 -14.40 -5.46 -25.48
C CYS A 250 -14.95 -6.86 -25.72
N GLU A 251 -14.06 -7.78 -26.09
CA GLU A 251 -14.33 -9.21 -26.16
C GLU A 251 -13.32 -9.98 -25.32
N TYR A 252 -13.81 -10.86 -24.45
CA TYR A 252 -12.95 -11.76 -23.68
C TYR A 252 -12.75 -13.06 -24.47
N VAL A 253 -11.50 -13.47 -24.60
CA VAL A 253 -11.08 -14.68 -25.30
C VAL A 253 -10.24 -15.58 -24.40
N GLU A 254 -10.24 -16.87 -24.69
CA GLU A 254 -9.39 -17.83 -23.98
C GLU A 254 -7.91 -17.60 -24.31
N PRO A 255 -6.97 -17.92 -23.39
CA PRO A 255 -5.55 -17.65 -23.61
C PRO A 255 -4.96 -18.25 -24.90
N HIS A 256 -5.51 -19.37 -25.38
CA HIS A 256 -5.06 -20.02 -26.61
C HIS A 256 -5.52 -19.30 -27.89
N GLU A 257 -6.57 -18.49 -27.81
CA GLU A 257 -7.11 -17.68 -28.92
C GLU A 257 -6.38 -16.34 -29.06
N LEU A 258 -5.58 -15.95 -28.04
CA LEU A 258 -4.91 -14.64 -27.99
C LEU A 258 -4.03 -14.38 -29.22
N LYS A 259 -3.37 -15.42 -29.74
CA LYS A 259 -2.57 -15.33 -30.97
C LYS A 259 -3.43 -14.89 -32.15
N GLU A 260 -4.52 -15.61 -32.40
CA GLU A 260 -5.40 -15.37 -33.55
C GLU A 260 -5.95 -13.94 -33.51
N VAL A 261 -6.54 -13.54 -32.38
CA VAL A 261 -7.12 -12.19 -32.28
C VAL A 261 -6.06 -11.09 -32.32
N SER A 262 -4.82 -11.36 -31.91
CA SER A 262 -3.73 -10.38 -32.00
C SER A 262 -3.28 -10.09 -33.44
N GLU A 263 -3.53 -11.03 -34.35
CA GLU A 263 -3.13 -10.99 -35.77
C GLU A 263 -4.29 -10.56 -36.69
N SER A 264 -5.51 -11.04 -36.43
CA SER A 264 -6.67 -10.88 -37.32
C SER A 264 -7.94 -10.33 -36.65
N GLY A 265 -7.85 -9.93 -35.38
CA GLY A 265 -8.99 -9.38 -34.65
C GLY A 265 -9.64 -8.15 -35.29
N ASP A 266 -10.92 -7.95 -34.99
CA ASP A 266 -11.65 -6.76 -35.39
C ASP A 266 -11.15 -5.53 -34.64
N MET A 267 -10.88 -4.45 -35.37
CA MET A 267 -10.36 -3.21 -34.82
C MET A 267 -11.44 -2.28 -34.26
N THR A 268 -12.73 -2.61 -34.38
CA THR A 268 -13.81 -1.87 -33.72
C THR A 268 -14.03 -2.29 -32.27
N LYS A 269 -13.14 -3.14 -31.72
CA LYS A 269 -13.15 -3.60 -30.34
C LYS A 269 -11.74 -3.90 -29.84
N VAL A 270 -11.63 -4.13 -28.55
CA VAL A 270 -10.40 -4.56 -27.88
C VAL A 270 -10.58 -5.95 -27.29
N TYR A 271 -9.52 -6.75 -27.27
CA TYR A 271 -9.57 -8.11 -26.78
C TYR A 271 -8.97 -8.21 -25.39
N ALA A 272 -9.52 -9.06 -24.53
CA ALA A 272 -8.98 -9.34 -23.22
C ALA A 272 -8.87 -10.84 -22.94
N THR A 273 -7.90 -11.21 -22.10
CA THR A 273 -7.87 -12.53 -21.48
C THR A 273 -7.45 -12.43 -20.02
N VAL A 274 -8.00 -13.30 -19.18
CA VAL A 274 -7.67 -13.37 -17.75
C VAL A 274 -6.87 -14.63 -17.50
N ILE A 275 -5.60 -14.47 -17.12
CA ILE A 275 -4.73 -15.61 -16.87
C ILE A 275 -4.67 -15.97 -15.39
N SER A 276 -4.76 -17.27 -15.13
CA SER A 276 -4.58 -17.88 -13.81
C SER A 276 -3.37 -18.81 -13.84
N ARG A 277 -2.95 -19.30 -12.67
CA ARG A 277 -1.78 -20.18 -12.51
C ARG A 277 -1.71 -21.31 -13.56
N HIS A 278 -2.82 -22.03 -13.77
CA HIS A 278 -2.88 -23.16 -14.71
C HIS A 278 -2.70 -22.79 -16.19
N HIS A 279 -2.88 -21.52 -16.57
CA HIS A 279 -2.70 -21.06 -17.95
C HIS A 279 -1.23 -20.88 -18.33
N HIS A 280 -0.35 -20.67 -17.35
CA HIS A 280 1.05 -20.31 -17.64
C HIS A 280 2.08 -21.08 -16.82
N LEU A 281 1.71 -21.70 -15.70
CA LEU A 281 2.60 -22.53 -14.91
C LEU A 281 2.50 -23.98 -15.36
N ILE A 282 3.64 -24.59 -15.65
CA ILE A 282 3.74 -26.00 -15.97
C ILE A 282 4.90 -26.66 -15.23
N ARG A 283 4.76 -27.94 -14.91
CA ARG A 283 5.81 -28.77 -14.34
C ARG A 283 6.90 -28.98 -15.38
N LYS A 284 8.16 -28.84 -14.96
CA LYS A 284 9.34 -28.95 -15.85
C LYS A 284 9.50 -30.34 -16.50
N SER A 285 8.94 -31.39 -15.90
CA SER A 285 9.12 -32.77 -16.36
C SER A 285 8.15 -33.19 -17.48
N ASP A 286 6.88 -32.82 -17.39
CA ASP A 286 5.80 -33.32 -18.26
C ASP A 286 4.88 -32.23 -18.81
N GLY A 287 5.05 -30.98 -18.39
CA GLY A 287 4.24 -29.86 -18.84
C GLY A 287 2.84 -29.77 -18.24
N LEU A 288 2.52 -30.54 -17.21
CA LEU A 288 1.21 -30.49 -16.53
C LEU A 288 1.19 -29.48 -15.38
N TYR A 289 -0.01 -29.07 -14.95
CA TYR A 289 -0.20 -28.21 -13.78
C TYR A 289 -0.98 -28.92 -12.68
N ASP A 290 -0.36 -29.09 -11.51
CA ASP A 290 -1.02 -29.55 -10.28
C ASP A 290 -1.01 -28.41 -9.24
N PRO A 291 -2.18 -27.88 -8.84
CA PRO A 291 -2.26 -26.78 -7.88
C PRO A 291 -1.67 -27.09 -6.51
N LEU A 292 -1.85 -28.33 -6.00
CA LEU A 292 -1.44 -28.70 -4.65
C LEU A 292 0.06 -28.98 -4.60
N GLU A 293 0.61 -29.61 -5.64
CA GLU A 293 2.05 -29.79 -5.76
C GLU A 293 2.75 -28.46 -5.95
N TYR A 294 2.20 -27.54 -6.75
CA TYR A 294 2.78 -26.22 -6.93
C TYR A 294 2.85 -25.42 -5.62
N GLU A 295 1.82 -25.51 -4.78
CA GLU A 295 1.81 -24.81 -3.49
C GLU A 295 2.91 -25.32 -2.54
N ASN A 296 3.19 -26.63 -2.56
CA ASN A 296 4.20 -27.25 -1.70
C ASN A 296 5.61 -27.25 -2.31
N HIS A 297 5.71 -27.30 -3.64
CA HIS A 297 6.94 -27.51 -4.40
C HIS A 297 7.02 -26.62 -5.65
N PRO A 298 6.96 -25.28 -5.51
CA PRO A 298 6.95 -24.36 -6.65
C PRO A 298 8.22 -24.42 -7.52
N GLN A 299 9.33 -24.91 -6.98
CA GLN A 299 10.59 -25.11 -7.69
C GLN A 299 10.52 -26.13 -8.85
N LEU A 300 9.52 -27.03 -8.83
CA LEU A 300 9.30 -28.01 -9.90
C LEU A 300 8.65 -27.39 -11.15
N TYR A 301 8.16 -26.16 -11.03
CA TYR A 301 7.39 -25.47 -12.06
C TYR A 301 8.21 -24.39 -12.77
N THR A 302 7.78 -24.03 -13.97
CA THR A 302 8.26 -22.88 -14.74
C THR A 302 7.08 -22.16 -15.38
N SER A 303 7.26 -20.88 -15.72
CA SER A 303 6.25 -20.09 -16.44
C SER A 303 6.52 -20.10 -17.95
N HIS A 304 5.51 -20.43 -18.75
CA HIS A 304 5.51 -20.30 -20.21
C HIS A 304 4.83 -19.02 -20.72
N PHE A 305 4.43 -18.13 -19.81
CA PHE A 305 3.79 -16.85 -20.15
C PHE A 305 4.53 -16.07 -21.25
N ARG A 306 5.87 -16.04 -21.18
CA ARG A 306 6.75 -15.38 -22.16
C ARG A 306 6.64 -15.90 -23.60
N GLU A 307 6.18 -17.13 -23.79
CA GLU A 307 6.13 -17.82 -25.08
C GLU A 307 4.70 -17.90 -25.61
N THR A 308 3.73 -18.15 -24.73
CA THR A 308 2.34 -18.44 -25.12
C THR A 308 1.40 -17.25 -25.01
N VAL A 309 1.73 -16.24 -24.20
CA VAL A 309 0.84 -15.11 -23.92
C VAL A 309 1.50 -13.77 -24.24
N ALA A 310 2.66 -13.48 -23.63
CA ALA A 310 3.35 -12.19 -23.75
C ALA A 310 3.61 -11.72 -25.19
N PRO A 311 3.97 -12.57 -26.17
CA PRO A 311 4.19 -12.13 -27.56
C PRO A 311 2.94 -11.55 -28.22
N TYR A 312 1.76 -11.92 -27.74
CA TYR A 312 0.46 -11.53 -28.28
C TYR A 312 -0.25 -10.49 -27.42
N THR A 313 0.41 -10.00 -26.35
CA THR A 313 -0.13 -9.01 -25.41
C THR A 313 0.26 -7.61 -25.83
N THR A 314 -0.71 -6.69 -25.91
CA THR A 314 -0.44 -5.26 -26.09
C THR A 314 -0.20 -4.54 -24.77
N CYS A 315 -1.07 -4.82 -23.79
CA CYS A 315 -0.98 -4.24 -22.46
C CYS A 315 -1.19 -5.32 -21.39
N LEU A 316 -0.24 -5.46 -20.48
CA LEU A 316 -0.32 -6.37 -19.34
C LEU A 316 -0.78 -5.61 -18.09
N ILE A 317 -1.83 -6.10 -17.43
CA ILE A 317 -2.29 -5.64 -16.13
C ILE A 317 -1.93 -6.72 -15.12
N ASN A 318 -0.83 -6.49 -14.39
CA ASN A 318 -0.30 -7.43 -13.43
C ASN A 318 -0.83 -7.16 -12.03
N GLY A 319 -1.49 -8.14 -11.42
CA GLY A 319 -2.05 -8.04 -10.07
C GLY A 319 -1.79 -9.28 -9.19
N ILE A 320 -0.84 -10.13 -9.58
CA ILE A 320 -0.49 -11.34 -8.83
C ILE A 320 0.44 -11.03 -7.67
N TYR A 321 0.23 -11.74 -6.56
CA TYR A 321 1.24 -11.89 -5.53
C TYR A 321 2.33 -12.84 -6.04
N TRP A 322 3.60 -12.49 -5.79
CA TRP A 322 4.75 -13.32 -6.16
C TRP A 322 5.61 -13.61 -4.94
N ASP A 323 6.03 -14.86 -4.81
CA ASP A 323 6.97 -15.32 -3.78
C ASP A 323 8.34 -15.60 -4.40
N PRO A 324 9.46 -15.25 -3.74
CA PRO A 324 10.82 -15.50 -4.26
C PRO A 324 11.14 -16.93 -4.69
N HIS A 325 10.46 -17.93 -4.14
CA HIS A 325 10.64 -19.34 -4.48
C HIS A 325 9.79 -19.79 -5.69
N THR A 326 8.95 -18.90 -6.23
CA THR A 326 8.06 -19.19 -7.36
C THR A 326 8.59 -18.64 -8.69
N PRO A 327 8.24 -19.26 -9.83
CA PRO A 327 8.64 -18.76 -11.15
C PRO A 327 8.15 -17.34 -11.40
N ARG A 328 9.03 -16.48 -11.92
CA ARG A 328 8.67 -15.13 -12.40
C ARG A 328 7.78 -15.22 -13.64
N LEU A 329 6.95 -14.19 -13.83
CA LEU A 329 6.09 -14.07 -15.01
C LEU A 329 6.91 -13.65 -16.24
N LEU A 330 7.74 -12.61 -16.09
CA LEU A 330 8.68 -12.12 -17.11
C LEU A 330 10.06 -11.83 -16.50
N ARG A 331 11.10 -12.32 -17.18
CA ARG A 331 12.51 -12.02 -16.88
C ARG A 331 13.07 -10.94 -17.79
N ARG A 332 14.23 -10.36 -17.44
CA ARG A 332 14.95 -9.36 -18.28
C ARG A 332 15.21 -9.88 -19.70
N LEU A 333 15.66 -11.13 -19.80
CA LEU A 333 15.92 -11.79 -21.09
C LEU A 333 14.64 -12.04 -21.90
N ASP A 334 13.50 -12.19 -21.24
CA ASP A 334 12.21 -12.37 -21.92
C ASP A 334 11.78 -11.04 -22.54
N ALA A 335 11.87 -9.94 -21.80
CA ALA A 335 11.60 -8.59 -22.31
C ALA A 335 12.47 -8.25 -23.52
N GLN A 336 13.78 -8.56 -23.47
CA GLN A 336 14.68 -8.38 -24.62
C GLN A 336 14.22 -9.08 -25.88
N ARG A 337 13.63 -10.27 -25.76
CA ARG A 337 13.09 -11.02 -26.91
C ARG A 337 11.80 -10.40 -27.42
N LEU A 338 10.94 -9.96 -26.51
CA LEU A 338 9.63 -9.38 -26.81
C LEU A 338 9.73 -8.01 -27.50
N ILE A 339 10.76 -7.20 -27.18
CA ILE A 339 10.96 -5.88 -27.79
C ILE A 339 11.80 -5.90 -29.07
N ARG A 340 12.18 -7.07 -29.58
CA ARG A 340 12.90 -7.16 -30.85
C ARG A 340 11.98 -6.66 -31.97
N PRO A 341 12.47 -5.78 -32.87
CA PRO A 341 11.66 -5.30 -33.98
C PRO A 341 11.10 -6.48 -34.77
N VAL A 342 9.78 -6.49 -34.96
CA VAL A 342 9.09 -7.52 -35.77
C VAL A 342 9.33 -7.28 -37.27
N ILE A 343 9.81 -6.09 -37.64
CA ILE A 343 9.96 -5.63 -39.02
C ILE A 343 11.42 -5.80 -39.47
N PRO A 344 11.70 -6.59 -40.54
CA PRO A 344 13.01 -6.53 -41.19
C PRO A 344 13.18 -5.16 -41.85
N ALA A 345 14.41 -4.63 -41.85
CA ALA A 345 14.79 -3.32 -42.42
C ALA A 345 14.45 -3.10 -43.92
N SER A 346 13.70 -4.02 -44.54
CA SER A 346 13.39 -4.10 -45.97
C SER A 346 11.90 -4.00 -46.35
N SER A 347 10.96 -3.95 -45.41
CA SER A 347 9.57 -3.59 -45.73
C SER A 347 9.40 -2.09 -45.63
N SER A 348 9.09 -1.47 -46.76
CA SER A 348 8.87 -0.03 -46.90
C SER A 348 7.93 0.46 -45.81
N PRO A 349 8.29 1.46 -45.00
CA PRO A 349 7.31 2.16 -44.19
C PRO A 349 6.28 2.76 -45.16
N ASP A 350 5.00 2.51 -44.92
CA ASP A 350 3.95 3.27 -45.57
C ASP A 350 4.21 4.74 -45.20
N HIS A 351 4.59 5.57 -46.18
CA HIS A 351 5.14 6.91 -45.95
C HIS A 351 4.10 7.79 -45.22
N GLY A 352 4.12 7.79 -43.88
CA GLY A 352 3.22 8.57 -43.01
C GLY A 352 2.55 7.79 -41.87
N CYS A 353 2.49 6.45 -41.91
CA CYS A 353 1.81 5.63 -40.91
C CYS A 353 2.80 4.60 -40.32
N PRO A 354 3.55 4.93 -39.26
CA PRO A 354 4.52 4.00 -38.68
C PRO A 354 3.82 2.75 -38.14
N ALA A 355 4.47 1.59 -38.21
CA ALA A 355 4.01 0.40 -37.51
C ALA A 355 4.53 0.41 -36.07
N LEU A 356 3.87 -0.32 -35.18
CA LEU A 356 4.35 -0.49 -33.81
C LEU A 356 5.69 -1.24 -33.79
N PRO A 357 6.63 -0.86 -32.90
CA PRO A 357 7.96 -1.49 -32.83
C PRO A 357 7.91 -2.95 -32.35
N HIS A 358 6.93 -3.28 -31.50
CA HIS A 358 6.65 -4.61 -30.95
C HIS A 358 5.23 -4.64 -30.38
N LYS A 359 4.75 -5.83 -29.99
CA LYS A 359 3.38 -5.99 -29.47
C LYS A 359 3.25 -5.51 -28.02
N LEU A 360 4.14 -5.90 -27.12
CA LEU A 360 4.06 -5.61 -25.67
C LEU A 360 4.44 -4.17 -25.34
N LEU A 361 3.52 -3.24 -25.59
CA LEU A 361 3.76 -1.81 -25.43
C LEU A 361 3.78 -1.34 -24.00
N ALA A 362 2.97 -1.94 -23.12
CA ALA A 362 2.77 -1.42 -21.77
C ALA A 362 2.54 -2.52 -20.72
N ILE A 363 3.00 -2.26 -19.49
CA ILE A 363 2.74 -3.08 -18.31
C ILE A 363 2.31 -2.16 -17.16
N CYS A 364 1.09 -2.36 -16.67
CA CYS A 364 0.64 -1.84 -15.39
C CYS A 364 0.88 -2.90 -14.31
N ASP A 365 1.97 -2.78 -13.58
CA ASP A 365 2.27 -3.65 -12.46
C ASP A 365 1.68 -3.14 -11.14
N ILE A 366 0.43 -3.52 -10.88
CA ILE A 366 -0.35 -3.09 -9.71
C ILE A 366 0.14 -3.77 -8.43
N SER A 367 0.87 -4.89 -8.52
CA SER A 367 1.47 -5.49 -7.33
C SER A 367 2.59 -4.62 -6.77
N ALA A 368 3.27 -3.86 -7.63
CA ALA A 368 4.33 -2.90 -7.29
C ALA A 368 5.45 -3.53 -6.42
N ASP A 369 5.73 -4.82 -6.62
CA ASP A 369 6.85 -5.53 -5.99
C ASP A 369 8.17 -5.31 -6.76
N THR A 370 9.06 -4.49 -6.23
CA THR A 370 10.42 -4.31 -6.79
C THR A 370 11.14 -5.65 -6.95
N GLY A 371 11.56 -5.95 -8.17
CA GLY A 371 12.20 -7.21 -8.51
C GLY A 371 11.28 -8.41 -8.25
N GLY A 372 9.96 -8.24 -8.42
CA GLY A 372 8.91 -9.25 -8.19
C GLY A 372 8.58 -10.11 -9.42
N SER A 373 7.30 -10.37 -9.70
CA SER A 373 6.91 -11.20 -10.86
C SER A 373 7.41 -10.66 -12.20
N ILE A 374 7.63 -9.36 -12.30
CA ILE A 374 8.27 -8.67 -13.43
C ILE A 374 9.70 -8.31 -13.01
N GLU A 375 10.69 -9.09 -13.43
CA GLU A 375 12.08 -9.01 -12.89
C GLU A 375 12.75 -7.65 -13.08
N PHE A 376 12.43 -6.98 -14.17
CA PHE A 376 13.03 -5.70 -14.53
C PHE A 376 12.36 -4.50 -13.89
N MET A 377 11.26 -4.66 -13.16
CA MET A 377 10.69 -3.57 -12.39
C MET A 377 11.53 -3.33 -11.15
N THR A 378 12.52 -2.45 -11.25
CA THR A 378 13.48 -2.16 -10.18
C THR A 378 13.02 -1.08 -9.23
N GLU A 379 12.14 -0.19 -9.66
CA GLU A 379 11.62 0.90 -8.84
C GLU A 379 10.12 1.07 -9.10
N CYS A 380 9.40 1.50 -8.06
CA CYS A 380 7.99 1.87 -8.18
C CYS A 380 7.89 3.28 -8.73
N THR A 381 7.10 3.47 -9.79
CA THR A 381 6.68 4.80 -10.24
C THR A 381 5.83 5.50 -9.16
N THR A 382 5.70 6.82 -9.24
CA THR A 382 4.90 7.60 -8.27
C THR A 382 3.71 8.25 -8.96
N ILE A 383 2.72 8.78 -8.21
CA ILE A 383 1.60 9.48 -8.85
C ILE A 383 2.08 10.74 -9.61
N GLU A 384 3.19 11.36 -9.20
CA GLU A 384 3.80 12.52 -9.85
C GLU A 384 4.59 12.14 -11.12
N LYS A 385 5.26 10.99 -11.09
CA LYS A 385 5.96 10.38 -12.23
C LYS A 385 5.39 8.97 -12.47
N PRO A 386 4.20 8.88 -13.09
CA PRO A 386 3.41 7.64 -13.13
C PRO A 386 3.91 6.60 -14.12
N PHE A 387 4.78 7.00 -15.05
CA PHE A 387 5.31 6.13 -16.08
C PHE A 387 6.82 6.23 -16.15
N CYS A 388 7.47 5.11 -16.42
CA CYS A 388 8.83 5.05 -16.92
C CYS A 388 8.90 4.13 -18.15
N MET A 389 9.88 4.34 -19.02
CA MET A 389 10.15 3.44 -20.13
C MET A 389 11.27 2.48 -19.76
N TYR A 390 10.99 1.18 -19.88
CA TYR A 390 11.99 0.14 -19.76
C TYR A 390 12.59 -0.22 -21.12
N ASP A 391 13.85 0.13 -21.36
CA ASP A 391 14.62 -0.37 -22.51
C ASP A 391 15.34 -1.67 -22.12
N ALA A 392 14.84 -2.80 -22.60
CA ALA A 392 15.41 -4.11 -22.28
C ALA A 392 16.81 -4.33 -22.89
N ASN A 393 17.21 -3.61 -23.94
CA ASN A 393 18.54 -3.76 -24.56
C ASN A 393 19.63 -3.09 -23.75
N GLN A 394 19.33 -1.89 -23.24
CA GLN A 394 20.27 -1.12 -22.41
C GLN A 394 20.14 -1.45 -20.93
N HIS A 395 19.02 -2.05 -20.52
CA HIS A 395 18.63 -2.25 -19.12
C HIS A 395 18.56 -0.94 -18.35
N ILE A 396 18.09 0.12 -19.01
CA ILE A 396 17.97 1.45 -18.41
C ILE A 396 16.49 1.84 -18.41
N ASP A 397 16.06 2.42 -17.30
CA ASP A 397 14.79 3.12 -17.19
C ASP A 397 14.98 4.59 -17.56
N HIS A 398 14.14 5.10 -18.46
CA HIS A 398 14.15 6.51 -18.84
C HIS A 398 12.77 7.17 -18.60
N ASP A 399 12.79 8.45 -18.23
CA ASP A 399 11.57 9.24 -17.93
C ASP A 399 10.81 9.65 -19.20
N SER A 400 11.38 9.49 -20.39
CA SER A 400 10.72 9.81 -21.67
C SER A 400 9.87 8.64 -22.14
N VAL A 401 8.63 8.89 -22.58
CA VAL A 401 7.73 7.90 -23.21
C VAL A 401 8.07 7.62 -24.69
N GLU A 402 9.06 8.34 -25.24
CA GLU A 402 9.55 8.17 -26.61
C GLU A 402 10.58 7.03 -26.72
N GLY A 403 10.80 6.54 -27.95
CA GLY A 403 11.82 5.53 -28.23
C GLY A 403 11.36 4.08 -28.06
N ASN A 404 12.31 3.15 -28.16
CA ASN A 404 12.03 1.71 -28.03
C ASN A 404 11.96 1.31 -26.55
N GLY A 405 11.10 0.34 -26.23
CA GLY A 405 10.90 -0.15 -24.86
C GLY A 405 9.44 -0.37 -24.50
N ILE A 406 9.22 -0.72 -23.24
CA ILE A 406 7.93 -1.03 -22.63
C ILE A 406 7.57 0.09 -21.66
N LEU A 407 6.36 0.65 -21.78
CA LEU A 407 5.84 1.62 -20.84
C LEU A 407 5.44 0.92 -19.53
N MET A 408 6.09 1.28 -18.43
CA MET A 408 5.84 0.71 -17.11
C MET A 408 5.03 1.67 -16.25
N CYS A 409 4.01 1.16 -15.56
CA CYS A 409 3.27 1.85 -14.50
C CYS A 409 3.24 0.94 -13.27
N SER A 410 3.93 1.30 -12.20
CA SER A 410 4.13 0.51 -10.97
C SER A 410 3.88 1.34 -9.69
N ILE A 411 2.79 2.12 -9.66
CA ILE A 411 2.45 2.97 -8.51
C ILE A 411 1.98 2.09 -7.33
N ASP A 412 2.65 2.23 -6.18
CA ASP A 412 2.40 1.42 -4.97
C ASP A 412 1.16 1.84 -4.15
N ASN A 413 0.60 3.00 -4.45
CA ASN A 413 -0.49 3.63 -3.71
C ASN A 413 -1.66 4.08 -4.59
N LEU A 414 -1.88 3.38 -5.71
CA LEU A 414 -2.94 3.64 -6.70
C LEU A 414 -4.31 4.06 -6.12
N PRO A 415 -4.87 3.43 -5.07
CA PRO A 415 -6.18 3.81 -4.52
C PRO A 415 -6.22 5.25 -3.96
N ALA A 416 -5.08 5.88 -3.68
CA ALA A 416 -5.01 7.27 -3.21
C ALA A 416 -5.49 8.29 -4.28
N GLN A 417 -5.54 7.87 -5.55
CA GLN A 417 -6.05 8.69 -6.66
C GLN A 417 -7.58 8.76 -6.70
N LEU A 418 -8.28 7.78 -6.11
CA LEU A 418 -9.75 7.74 -5.97
C LEU A 418 -10.13 7.63 -4.48
N PRO A 419 -9.81 8.67 -3.67
CA PRO A 419 -9.76 8.53 -2.21
C PRO A 419 -11.13 8.40 -1.54
N ILE A 420 -12.21 8.94 -2.14
CA ILE A 420 -13.55 8.89 -1.56
C ILE A 420 -14.07 7.46 -1.62
N GLU A 421 -14.08 6.88 -2.81
CA GLU A 421 -14.60 5.54 -3.02
C GLU A 421 -13.70 4.47 -2.38
N ALA A 422 -12.39 4.68 -2.38
CA ALA A 422 -11.46 3.86 -1.60
C ALA A 422 -11.77 3.90 -0.09
N THR A 423 -12.12 5.07 0.45
CA THR A 423 -12.52 5.24 1.87
C THR A 423 -13.82 4.50 2.17
N GLU A 424 -14.82 4.59 1.28
CA GLU A 424 -16.10 3.91 1.46
C GLU A 424 -15.93 2.39 1.43
N TYR A 425 -15.26 1.87 0.40
CA TYR A 425 -15.05 0.44 0.21
C TYR A 425 -14.19 -0.20 1.31
N PHE A 426 -13.15 0.51 1.74
CA PHE A 426 -12.31 0.09 2.85
C PHE A 426 -13.09 0.12 4.17
N GLY A 427 -13.83 1.21 4.40
CA GLY A 427 -14.69 1.37 5.57
C GLY A 427 -15.70 0.24 5.69
N ASP A 428 -16.37 -0.17 4.59
CA ASP A 428 -17.33 -1.28 4.61
C ASP A 428 -16.76 -2.59 5.15
N ARG A 429 -15.49 -2.86 4.83
CA ARG A 429 -14.81 -4.10 5.25
C ARG A 429 -14.28 -4.01 6.66
N LEU A 430 -13.83 -2.83 7.07
CA LEU A 430 -13.32 -2.60 8.42
C LEU A 430 -14.45 -2.47 9.46
N PHE A 431 -15.56 -1.86 9.06
CA PHE A 431 -16.63 -1.43 9.97
C PHE A 431 -17.21 -2.55 10.87
N PRO A 432 -17.43 -3.79 10.39
CA PRO A 432 -17.88 -4.88 11.24
C PRO A 432 -16.98 -5.14 12.46
N TYR A 433 -15.67 -4.92 12.32
CA TYR A 433 -14.68 -5.14 13.36
C TYR A 433 -14.44 -3.91 14.26
N ILE A 434 -14.90 -2.72 13.84
CA ILE A 434 -14.82 -1.52 14.69
C ILE A 434 -15.57 -1.72 16.00
N TRP A 435 -16.69 -2.46 15.97
CA TRP A 435 -17.53 -2.70 17.14
C TRP A 435 -16.81 -3.42 18.28
N GLU A 436 -15.95 -4.41 17.96
CA GLU A 436 -15.12 -5.09 18.96
C GLU A 436 -13.87 -4.29 19.33
N MET A 437 -13.35 -3.43 18.44
CA MET A 437 -12.21 -2.55 18.75
C MET A 437 -12.58 -1.37 19.66
N LEU A 438 -13.82 -0.87 19.59
CA LEU A 438 -14.31 0.29 20.36
C LEU A 438 -14.10 0.19 21.88
N PRO A 439 -14.45 -0.93 22.55
CA PRO A 439 -14.24 -1.08 23.99
C PRO A 439 -12.79 -1.37 24.40
N SER A 440 -11.86 -1.50 23.45
CA SER A 440 -10.49 -1.93 23.76
C SER A 440 -9.77 -0.98 24.70
N ASP A 441 -9.03 -1.56 25.64
CA ASP A 441 -8.19 -0.85 26.60
C ASP A 441 -6.77 -1.43 26.59
N ALA A 442 -5.84 -0.70 25.98
CA ALA A 442 -4.44 -1.12 25.86
C ALA A 442 -3.71 -1.25 27.21
N SER A 443 -4.27 -0.72 28.31
CA SER A 443 -3.70 -0.92 29.65
C SER A 443 -3.98 -2.30 30.24
N ARG A 444 -5.01 -3.00 29.75
CA ARG A 444 -5.36 -4.37 30.17
C ARG A 444 -4.57 -5.40 29.36
N PRO A 445 -4.38 -6.63 29.86
CA PRO A 445 -3.82 -7.74 29.08
C PRO A 445 -4.64 -8.02 27.80
N LEU A 446 -3.99 -8.45 26.73
CA LEU A 446 -4.64 -8.76 25.45
C LEU A 446 -5.65 -9.92 25.58
N GLU A 447 -5.39 -10.86 26.51
CA GLU A 447 -6.22 -12.03 26.76
C GLU A 447 -7.60 -11.69 27.34
N GLU A 448 -7.73 -10.50 27.94
CA GLU A 448 -8.99 -9.99 28.48
C GLU A 448 -9.87 -9.29 27.43
N GLU A 449 -9.35 -9.10 26.21
CA GLU A 449 -10.08 -8.48 25.10
C GLU A 449 -10.95 -9.52 24.36
N ASP A 450 -12.22 -9.19 24.14
CA ASP A 450 -13.17 -10.03 23.41
C ASP A 450 -13.07 -9.79 21.90
N PHE A 451 -11.87 -10.01 21.36
CA PHE A 451 -11.61 -9.91 19.92
C PHE A 451 -11.84 -11.24 19.22
N SER A 452 -12.49 -11.15 18.06
CA SER A 452 -12.48 -12.19 17.05
C SER A 452 -11.04 -12.58 16.66
N PRO A 453 -10.80 -13.81 16.17
CA PRO A 453 -9.47 -14.22 15.69
C PRO A 453 -8.90 -13.24 14.65
N GLN A 454 -9.76 -12.67 13.80
CA GLN A 454 -9.40 -11.73 12.74
C GLN A 454 -8.74 -10.46 13.27
N VAL A 455 -9.18 -9.97 14.43
CA VAL A 455 -8.58 -8.80 15.09
C VAL A 455 -7.47 -9.20 16.04
N ARG A 456 -7.68 -10.25 16.85
CA ARG A 456 -6.69 -10.72 17.83
C ARG A 456 -5.37 -11.08 17.17
N ASP A 457 -5.41 -11.81 16.06
CA ASP A 457 -4.22 -12.23 15.33
C ASP A 457 -3.54 -11.10 14.54
N ALA A 458 -4.24 -9.98 14.39
CA ALA A 458 -3.71 -8.77 13.77
C ALA A 458 -3.01 -7.83 14.76
N VAL A 459 -3.02 -8.15 16.07
CA VAL A 459 -2.38 -7.33 17.10
C VAL A 459 -0.86 -7.59 17.10
N ILE A 460 -0.09 -6.60 16.64
CA ILE A 460 1.38 -6.65 16.53
C ILE A 460 2.03 -6.45 17.89
N THR A 461 1.61 -5.42 18.62
CA THR A 461 2.14 -5.05 19.93
C THR A 461 1.01 -4.96 20.94
N SER A 462 1.29 -5.29 22.20
CA SER A 462 0.40 -5.03 23.34
C SER A 462 1.24 -5.00 24.62
N ASN A 463 0.87 -4.16 25.59
CA ASN A 463 1.49 -4.12 26.92
C ASN A 463 3.03 -4.04 26.88
N GLY A 464 3.56 -3.28 25.93
CA GLY A 464 5.00 -3.02 25.76
C GLY A 464 5.81 -4.13 25.10
N LYS A 465 5.17 -5.15 24.53
CA LYS A 465 5.83 -6.29 23.89
C LYS A 465 5.23 -6.58 22.51
N LEU A 466 6.02 -7.25 21.66
CA LEU A 466 5.49 -7.94 20.48
C LEU A 466 4.61 -9.09 20.97
N THR A 467 3.47 -9.32 20.33
CA THR A 467 2.66 -10.50 20.63
C THR A 467 3.32 -11.76 20.05
N PRO A 468 2.98 -12.97 20.53
CA PRO A 468 3.70 -14.19 20.17
C PRO A 468 3.82 -14.45 18.65
N LYS A 469 2.81 -14.08 17.86
CA LYS A 469 2.82 -14.24 16.41
C LYS A 469 3.82 -13.34 15.69
N PHE A 470 4.29 -12.27 16.34
CA PHE A 470 5.15 -11.25 15.74
C PHE A 470 6.55 -11.16 16.39
N GLU A 471 6.88 -12.02 17.34
CA GLU A 471 8.23 -12.10 17.92
C GLU A 471 9.31 -12.37 16.87
N TYR A 472 8.95 -12.98 15.72
CA TYR A 472 9.86 -13.18 14.60
C TYR A 472 10.40 -11.86 14.01
N ILE A 473 9.70 -10.73 14.19
CA ILE A 473 10.17 -9.41 13.71
C ILE A 473 11.52 -9.07 14.34
N GLN A 474 11.70 -9.39 15.62
CA GLN A 474 12.96 -9.17 16.32
C GLN A 474 14.10 -9.98 15.66
N LYS A 475 13.86 -11.24 15.32
CA LYS A 475 14.84 -12.08 14.61
C LYS A 475 15.17 -11.54 13.22
N LEU A 476 14.19 -10.96 12.51
CA LEU A 476 14.42 -10.33 11.21
C LEU A 476 15.30 -9.07 11.34
N ARG A 477 15.10 -8.26 12.40
CA ARG A 477 15.92 -7.10 12.71
C ARG A 477 17.36 -7.51 12.99
N GLU A 478 17.55 -8.43 13.92
CA GLU A 478 18.87 -8.98 14.29
C GLU A 478 19.60 -9.50 13.05
N ARG A 479 18.95 -10.34 12.24
CA ARG A 479 19.56 -10.87 11.00
C ARG A 479 20.02 -9.75 10.05
N ARG A 480 19.19 -8.72 9.86
CA ARG A 480 19.52 -7.59 8.99
C ARG A 480 20.72 -6.80 9.53
N GLU A 481 20.76 -6.58 10.84
CA GLU A 481 21.88 -5.90 11.52
C GLU A 481 23.17 -6.71 11.34
N SER A 482 23.16 -8.04 11.58
CA SER A 482 24.32 -8.89 11.26
C SER A 482 24.74 -8.75 9.82
N GLU A 483 23.80 -8.81 8.87
CA GLU A 483 24.11 -8.70 7.44
C GLU A 483 24.76 -7.34 7.09
N GLN A 484 24.34 -6.24 7.75
CA GLN A 484 24.97 -4.94 7.60
C GLN A 484 26.37 -4.86 8.24
N ILE A 485 26.51 -5.38 9.46
CA ILE A 485 27.76 -5.43 10.21
C ILE A 485 28.81 -6.26 9.43
N LEU A 486 28.42 -7.44 8.95
CA LEU A 486 29.28 -8.39 8.25
C LEU A 486 29.52 -8.06 6.76
N LYS A 487 28.81 -7.06 6.20
CA LYS A 487 28.91 -6.69 4.77
C LYS A 487 30.33 -6.32 4.33
N LYS A 488 31.12 -5.70 5.22
CA LYS A 488 32.52 -5.33 4.96
C LYS A 488 33.45 -6.34 5.64
N GLY A 489 33.76 -7.42 4.93
CA GLY A 489 34.72 -8.42 5.39
C GLY A 489 36.11 -7.85 5.64
N GLY A 490 36.82 -8.37 6.66
CA GLY A 490 38.20 -8.01 6.97
C GLY A 490 38.39 -6.80 7.89
N MET A 491 37.31 -6.20 8.40
CA MET A 491 37.37 -5.11 9.39
C MET A 491 37.29 -5.64 10.83
N LYS A 492 38.01 -4.99 11.76
CA LYS A 492 37.82 -5.14 13.21
C LYS A 492 36.56 -4.39 13.64
N ARG A 493 35.69 -5.04 14.40
CA ARG A 493 34.36 -4.55 14.74
C ARG A 493 34.30 -4.16 16.21
N VAL A 494 33.91 -2.91 16.46
CA VAL A 494 33.80 -2.35 17.82
C VAL A 494 32.35 -1.98 18.10
N LEU A 495 31.77 -2.54 19.14
CA LEU A 495 30.45 -2.16 19.66
C LEU A 495 30.62 -1.05 20.70
N LEU A 496 30.05 0.13 20.46
CA LEU A 496 30.02 1.24 21.41
C LEU A 496 28.61 1.36 22.02
N LEU A 497 28.50 1.07 23.31
CA LEU A 497 27.25 1.18 24.06
C LEU A 497 27.05 2.62 24.56
N GLY A 498 26.16 3.35 23.89
CA GLY A 498 25.72 4.71 24.18
C GLY A 498 26.10 5.72 23.09
N ALA A 499 25.13 6.48 22.60
CA ALA A 499 25.32 7.54 21.58
C ALA A 499 25.35 8.97 22.15
N GLY A 500 25.54 9.16 23.46
CA GLY A 500 25.53 10.48 24.10
C GLY A 500 26.73 11.38 23.73
N TYR A 501 26.79 12.60 24.30
CA TYR A 501 27.79 13.65 23.95
C TYR A 501 29.27 13.23 23.97
N VAL A 502 29.62 12.09 24.56
CA VAL A 502 30.99 11.59 24.70
C VAL A 502 31.35 10.54 23.63
N SER A 503 30.37 10.02 22.88
CA SER A 503 30.60 8.96 21.87
C SER A 503 31.42 9.47 20.68
N GLY A 504 31.19 10.72 20.25
CA GLY A 504 31.79 11.30 19.05
C GLY A 504 33.32 11.22 19.00
N PRO A 505 34.06 11.73 20.00
CA PRO A 505 35.53 11.67 20.01
C PRO A 505 36.09 10.23 19.97
N VAL A 506 35.39 9.26 20.60
CA VAL A 506 35.81 7.85 20.58
C VAL A 506 35.63 7.27 19.18
N ILE A 507 34.48 7.51 18.56
CA ILE A 507 34.19 7.05 17.20
C ILE A 507 35.17 7.69 16.21
N GLU A 508 35.41 9.00 16.33
CA GLU A 508 36.39 9.71 15.50
C GLU A 508 37.77 9.07 15.60
N TYR A 509 38.24 8.78 16.82
CA TYR A 509 39.55 8.15 17.02
C TYR A 509 39.62 6.74 16.41
N LEU A 510 38.60 5.91 16.63
CA LEU A 510 38.56 4.53 16.12
C LEU A 510 38.49 4.50 14.60
N THR A 511 37.67 5.38 14.01
CA THR A 511 37.42 5.40 12.56
C THR A 511 38.54 6.08 11.75
N ARG A 512 39.60 6.59 12.40
CA ARG A 512 40.86 6.98 11.72
C ARG A 512 41.54 5.79 11.05
N ASP A 513 41.36 4.59 11.61
CA ASP A 513 41.78 3.35 10.96
C ASP A 513 40.65 2.85 10.05
N ALA A 514 40.92 2.83 8.74
CA ALA A 514 39.96 2.35 7.74
C ALA A 514 39.61 0.86 7.91
N GLY A 515 40.41 0.09 8.65
CA GLY A 515 40.15 -1.30 9.01
C GLY A 515 39.24 -1.47 10.24
N ILE A 516 38.77 -0.40 10.87
CA ILE A 516 37.85 -0.46 12.01
C ILE A 516 36.44 -0.02 11.60
N GLN A 517 35.46 -0.82 11.97
CA GLN A 517 34.05 -0.52 11.89
C GLN A 517 33.50 -0.35 13.31
N VAL A 518 32.72 0.71 13.52
CA VAL A 518 32.10 0.99 14.82
C VAL A 518 30.59 0.85 14.70
N THR A 519 30.00 0.06 15.58
CA THR A 519 28.55 -0.01 15.76
C THR A 519 28.20 0.79 17.00
N VAL A 520 27.43 1.87 16.85
CA VAL A 520 26.99 2.71 17.97
C VAL A 520 25.57 2.32 18.36
N ALA A 521 25.42 1.81 19.58
CA ALA A 521 24.14 1.35 20.11
C ALA A 521 23.53 2.37 21.07
N SER A 522 22.24 2.67 20.94
CA SER A 522 21.52 3.62 21.79
C SER A 522 20.07 3.20 22.03
N ASN A 523 19.52 3.53 23.20
CA ASN A 523 18.08 3.36 23.45
C ASN A 523 17.21 4.42 22.74
N LEU A 524 17.85 5.37 22.07
CA LEU A 524 17.24 6.37 21.19
C LEU A 524 17.92 6.28 19.81
N LEU A 525 17.24 5.65 18.84
CA LEU A 525 17.80 5.37 17.51
C LEU A 525 18.30 6.64 16.80
N HIS A 526 17.52 7.73 16.81
CA HIS A 526 17.91 9.00 16.17
C HIS A 526 19.27 9.53 16.66
N GLN A 527 19.62 9.31 17.94
CA GLN A 527 20.93 9.74 18.46
C GLN A 527 22.07 8.90 17.88
N ALA A 528 21.86 7.60 17.71
CA ALA A 528 22.82 6.72 17.06
C ALA A 528 22.98 7.09 15.58
N GLU A 529 21.88 7.37 14.88
CA GLU A 529 21.87 7.80 13.48
C GLU A 529 22.59 9.14 13.28
N ASP A 530 22.31 10.15 14.12
CA ASP A 530 22.97 11.47 14.08
C ASP A 530 24.49 11.37 14.26
N VAL A 531 24.94 10.43 15.09
CA VAL A 531 26.36 10.17 15.32
C VAL A 531 26.95 9.40 14.14
N ALA A 532 26.29 8.35 13.68
CA ALA A 532 26.75 7.54 12.54
C ALA A 532 26.85 8.35 11.24
N ALA A 533 25.96 9.34 11.03
CA ALA A 533 26.01 10.23 9.87
C ALA A 533 27.26 11.13 9.83
N LYS A 534 27.92 11.36 10.97
CA LYS A 534 29.10 12.25 11.08
C LYS A 534 30.43 11.53 10.87
N TYR A 535 30.47 10.21 11.04
CA TYR A 535 31.71 9.45 11.07
C TYR A 535 31.67 8.28 10.06
N PRO A 536 32.76 8.03 9.32
CA PRO A 536 32.82 6.93 8.37
C PRO A 536 32.78 5.57 9.09
N ASN A 537 32.41 4.50 8.38
CA ASN A 537 32.38 3.13 8.90
C ASN A 537 31.61 2.96 10.22
N THR A 538 30.60 3.82 10.45
CA THR A 538 29.80 3.79 11.67
C THR A 538 28.39 3.29 11.36
N ILE A 539 27.90 2.31 12.11
CA ILE A 539 26.59 1.70 11.96
C ILE A 539 25.75 2.03 13.20
N PRO A 540 24.57 2.65 13.06
CA PRO A 540 23.67 2.90 14.18
C PRO A 540 22.81 1.67 14.49
N VAL A 541 22.64 1.34 15.78
CA VAL A 541 21.73 0.28 16.25
C VAL A 541 20.90 0.77 17.42
N MET A 542 19.60 0.42 17.44
CA MET A 542 18.75 0.65 18.61
C MET A 542 18.96 -0.50 19.60
N LEU A 543 19.33 -0.17 20.83
CA LEU A 543 19.47 -1.15 21.91
C LEU A 543 19.09 -0.54 23.26
N ASP A 544 18.06 -1.09 23.89
CA ASP A 544 17.79 -0.90 25.32
C ASP A 544 18.37 -2.06 26.13
N ILE A 545 19.56 -1.81 26.69
CA ILE A 545 20.31 -2.78 27.51
C ILE A 545 19.50 -3.26 28.73
N THR A 546 18.48 -2.51 29.18
CA THR A 546 17.68 -2.89 30.35
C THR A 546 16.59 -3.91 30.05
N SER A 547 16.17 -4.02 28.79
CA SER A 547 15.05 -4.86 28.37
C SER A 547 15.36 -5.84 27.25
N GLN A 548 16.51 -5.71 26.57
CA GLN A 548 16.88 -6.47 25.37
C GLN A 548 18.19 -7.26 25.56
N GLU A 549 18.27 -8.08 26.60
CA GLU A 549 19.46 -8.88 26.91
C GLU A 549 19.88 -9.82 25.76
N SER A 550 18.91 -10.49 25.11
CA SER A 550 19.19 -11.36 23.97
C SER A 550 19.77 -10.62 22.75
N HIS A 551 19.33 -9.39 22.52
CA HIS A 551 19.83 -8.55 21.42
C HIS A 551 21.23 -8.02 21.74
N LEU A 552 21.50 -7.69 23.01
CA LEU A 552 22.85 -7.35 23.46
C LEU A 552 23.80 -8.53 23.26
N ASP A 553 23.44 -9.75 23.68
CA ASP A 553 24.27 -10.95 23.51
C ASP A 553 24.62 -11.20 22.04
N PHE A 554 23.64 -11.00 21.16
CA PHE A 554 23.82 -11.09 19.72
C PHE A 554 24.82 -10.05 19.19
N LEU A 555 24.65 -8.78 19.57
CA LEU A 555 25.59 -7.73 19.17
C LEU A 555 26.99 -8.01 19.72
N VAL A 556 27.13 -8.41 20.98
CA VAL A 556 28.42 -8.76 21.58
C VAL A 556 29.11 -9.87 20.79
N LYS A 557 28.36 -10.90 20.37
CA LYS A 557 28.88 -12.02 19.58
C LYS A 557 29.42 -11.61 18.22
N ASP A 558 28.80 -10.62 17.57
CA ASP A 558 29.19 -10.17 16.23
C ASP A 558 30.34 -9.15 16.24
N HIS A 559 30.76 -8.65 17.41
CA HIS A 559 31.82 -7.66 17.55
C HIS A 559 33.06 -8.22 18.24
N ASP A 560 34.22 -7.67 17.90
CA ASP A 560 35.50 -8.13 18.46
C ASP A 560 35.83 -7.42 19.78
N ILE A 561 35.30 -6.20 19.98
CA ILE A 561 35.50 -5.38 21.19
C ILE A 561 34.18 -4.69 21.55
N VAL A 562 33.86 -4.64 22.84
CA VAL A 562 32.72 -3.87 23.37
C VAL A 562 33.23 -2.75 24.29
N ILE A 563 32.85 -1.52 23.97
CA ILE A 563 33.16 -0.32 24.74
C ILE A 563 31.90 0.18 25.42
N ARG A 564 31.94 0.32 26.75
CA ARG A 564 30.87 0.92 27.55
C ARG A 564 31.37 2.16 28.28
N HIS A 565 30.63 3.26 28.16
CA HIS A 565 30.83 4.42 29.02
C HIS A 565 30.11 4.24 30.36
N LYS A 566 30.84 4.30 31.48
CA LYS A 566 30.26 4.53 32.80
C LYS A 566 30.29 6.02 33.10
N LEU A 567 29.13 6.65 33.33
CA LEU A 567 29.10 7.90 34.09
C LEU A 567 29.27 7.54 35.58
N HIS A 568 30.35 7.99 36.21
CA HIS A 568 30.38 8.17 37.66
C HIS A 568 30.17 9.65 37.96
N SER A 569 29.22 9.91 38.85
CA SER A 569 28.92 11.23 39.39
C SER A 569 30.12 11.77 40.16
N LEU A 570 30.47 13.04 39.88
CA LEU A 570 31.40 13.91 40.59
C LEU A 570 32.88 13.46 40.59
N TYR A 571 33.71 14.31 39.99
CA TYR A 571 35.16 14.21 39.76
C TYR A 571 35.59 13.55 38.44
N CYS A 572 36.14 14.38 37.55
CA CYS A 572 36.83 14.01 36.32
C CYS A 572 37.83 12.86 36.53
N SER A 573 37.39 11.63 36.26
CA SER A 573 38.26 10.51 35.96
C SER A 573 37.50 9.59 35.01
N TRP A 574 38.08 9.37 33.83
CA TRP A 574 37.49 8.59 32.75
C TRP A 574 37.94 7.14 32.91
N THR A 575 37.02 6.23 33.19
CA THR A 575 37.31 4.79 33.16
C THR A 575 36.72 4.19 31.89
N LEU A 576 37.57 3.93 30.89
CA LEU A 576 37.22 3.10 29.75
C LEU A 576 37.15 1.65 30.26
N ALA A 577 35.95 1.13 30.46
CA ALA A 577 35.77 -0.29 30.75
C ALA A 577 35.72 -1.04 29.42
N ILE A 578 36.85 -1.60 29.00
CA ILE A 578 36.90 -2.61 27.94
C ILE A 578 36.43 -3.91 28.58
N VAL A 579 35.26 -4.38 28.20
CA VAL A 579 34.86 -5.77 28.48
C VAL A 579 35.41 -6.56 27.30
N LEU A 580 36.46 -7.35 27.55
CA LEU A 580 37.01 -8.30 26.59
C LEU A 580 36.10 -9.52 26.49
#